data_AF-A0A3D2JDI6-F1
#
_entry.id   AF-A0A3D2JDI6-F1
#
_cell.length_a   1.000
_cell.length_b   1.000
_cell.length_c   1.000
_cell.angle_alpha   90.00
_cell.angle_beta   90.00
_cell.angle_gamma   90.00
#
_symmetry.space_group_name_H-M   'P 1'
#
loop_
_entity.id
_entity.type
_entity.pdbx_description
1 polymer ?
#
loop_
_entity_poly.entity_id
_entity_poly.type
_entity_poly.pdbx_seq_one_letter_code
_entity_poly.pdbx_strand_id
1 'polypeptide(L)'
;MHCEQATKKIHLYIDNRLSLHELRALETHLASCIRCRQELLLLEEVSNALIDVAPVMEPIDLTVNVMQLVAQDVELREQYAREKQIRKQQKTHHSMLLFARQSYTLFRLSLQELLAVLLLASITTLGIILTLPSLRSVLPFTGGDPVSRMVSYVVHVLASMNSGTLTLAFWILGTLLGVCITLALAGNEMRQSWFKAMTDRLPVW
;
A
#
# COMPACT_ATOMS: atom_id res chain seq x y z
N MET A 1 43.51 6.52 -23.55
CA MET A 1 42.50 5.89 -24.42
C MET A 1 43.20 4.88 -25.31
N HIS A 2 42.57 3.74 -25.60
CA HIS A 2 43.11 2.75 -26.54
C HIS A 2 42.76 3.13 -27.98
N CYS A 3 43.62 2.80 -28.94
CA CYS A 3 43.44 3.19 -30.34
C CYS A 3 42.11 2.69 -30.94
N GLU A 4 41.61 1.51 -30.55
CA GLU A 4 40.32 0.99 -31.04
C GLU A 4 39.13 1.86 -30.61
N GLN A 5 39.17 2.36 -29.37
CA GLN A 5 38.16 3.27 -28.86
C GLN A 5 38.26 4.65 -29.53
N ALA A 6 39.48 5.08 -29.86
CA ALA A 6 39.73 6.32 -30.57
C ALA A 6 39.08 6.28 -31.96
N THR A 7 39.28 5.22 -32.74
CA THR A 7 38.69 5.05 -34.08
C THR A 7 37.16 5.18 -34.05
N LYS A 8 36.48 4.50 -33.11
CA LYS A 8 35.02 4.64 -32.97
C LYS A 8 34.59 6.08 -32.66
N LYS A 9 35.36 6.78 -31.82
CA LYS A 9 35.10 8.18 -31.49
C LYS A 9 35.42 9.14 -32.64
N ILE A 10 36.37 8.82 -33.52
CA ILE A 10 36.68 9.63 -34.71
C ILE A 10 35.47 9.68 -35.65
N HIS A 11 34.76 8.57 -35.86
CA HIS A 11 33.52 8.61 -36.67
C HIS A 11 32.45 9.53 -36.04
N LEU A 12 32.24 9.42 -34.72
CA LEU A 12 31.32 10.30 -34.00
C LEU A 12 31.77 11.78 -33.99
N TYR A 13 33.06 12.03 -34.12
CA TYR A 13 33.63 13.37 -34.27
C TYR A 13 33.24 13.99 -35.61
N ILE A 14 33.43 13.25 -36.72
CA ILE A 14 33.03 13.70 -38.07
C ILE A 14 31.53 14.02 -38.12
N ASP A 15 30.70 13.23 -37.43
CA ASP A 15 29.25 13.45 -37.35
C ASP A 15 28.82 14.57 -36.39
N ASN A 16 29.75 15.25 -35.71
CA ASN A 16 29.48 16.25 -34.66
C ASN A 16 28.61 15.72 -33.48
N ARG A 17 28.75 14.43 -33.11
CA ARG A 17 27.94 13.77 -32.07
C ARG A 17 28.65 13.54 -30.74
N LEU A 18 29.91 13.95 -30.62
CA LEU A 18 30.69 13.78 -29.38
C LEU A 18 30.30 14.79 -28.29
N SER A 19 30.28 14.33 -27.04
CA SER A 19 30.22 15.24 -25.90
C SER A 19 31.56 15.95 -25.68
N LEU A 20 31.53 17.13 -25.04
CA LEU A 20 32.71 17.97 -24.83
C LEU A 20 33.84 17.26 -24.06
N HIS A 21 33.48 16.42 -23.08
CA HIS A 21 34.45 15.61 -22.32
C HIS A 21 35.13 14.56 -23.20
N GLU A 22 34.38 13.90 -24.08
CA GLU A 22 34.92 12.88 -24.96
C GLU A 22 35.77 13.46 -26.08
N LEU A 23 35.43 14.66 -26.54
CA LEU A 23 36.21 15.42 -27.51
C LEU A 23 37.61 15.74 -26.95
N ARG A 24 37.71 16.27 -25.72
CA ARG A 24 39.02 16.51 -25.06
C ARG A 24 39.83 15.23 -24.88
N ALA A 25 39.17 14.13 -24.52
CA ALA A 25 39.85 12.83 -24.39
C ALA A 25 40.35 12.27 -25.73
N LEU A 26 39.66 12.60 -26.83
CA LEU A 26 40.09 12.25 -28.19
C LEU A 26 41.25 13.14 -28.65
N GLU A 27 41.18 14.46 -28.47
CA GLU A 27 42.25 15.41 -28.82
C GLU A 27 43.58 15.08 -28.12
N THR A 28 43.52 14.77 -26.82
CA THR A 28 44.71 14.35 -26.06
C THR A 28 45.33 13.07 -26.61
N HIS A 29 44.51 12.12 -27.07
CA HIS A 29 45.01 10.92 -27.73
C HIS A 29 45.60 11.23 -29.11
N LEU A 30 44.93 12.04 -29.93
CA LEU A 30 45.39 12.46 -31.26
C LEU A 30 46.69 13.26 -31.22
N ALA A 31 46.94 14.00 -30.14
CA ALA A 31 48.22 14.68 -29.91
C ALA A 31 49.39 13.68 -29.80
N SER A 32 49.15 12.51 -29.20
CA SER A 32 50.17 11.47 -28.96
C SER A 32 50.26 10.36 -30.02
N CYS A 33 49.18 10.08 -30.74
CA CYS A 33 49.07 8.93 -31.65
C CYS A 33 48.99 9.35 -33.12
N ILE A 34 50.05 9.07 -33.88
CA ILE A 34 50.15 9.39 -35.31
C ILE A 34 49.17 8.57 -36.15
N ARG A 35 48.96 7.29 -35.81
CA ARG A 35 48.07 6.39 -36.57
C ARG A 35 46.61 6.89 -36.57
N CYS A 36 46.10 7.25 -35.41
CA CYS A 36 44.73 7.76 -35.28
C CYS A 36 44.58 9.16 -35.92
N ARG A 37 45.65 9.96 -35.98
CA ARG A 37 45.64 11.23 -36.70
C ARG A 37 45.55 11.04 -38.21
N GLN A 38 46.28 10.08 -38.76
CA GLN A 38 46.20 9.74 -40.19
C GLN A 38 44.80 9.24 -40.57
N GLU A 39 44.19 8.40 -39.72
CA GLU A 39 42.83 7.91 -39.92
C GLU A 39 41.80 9.05 -39.94
N LEU A 40 41.92 10.02 -39.02
CA LEU A 40 41.08 11.20 -39.00
C LEU A 40 41.23 12.04 -40.29
N LEU A 41 42.47 12.27 -40.75
CA LEU A 41 42.72 13.02 -41.99
C LEU A 41 42.09 12.35 -43.22
N LEU A 42 42.19 11.02 -43.33
CA LEU A 42 41.56 10.26 -44.41
C LEU A 42 40.04 10.39 -44.40
N LEU A 43 39.43 10.34 -43.21
CA LEU A 43 37.98 10.50 -43.06
C LEU A 43 37.52 11.94 -43.36
N GLU A 44 38.30 12.94 -42.96
CA GLU A 44 38.05 14.35 -43.29
C GLU A 44 38.14 14.60 -44.80
N GLU A 45 39.11 13.99 -45.48
CA GLU A 45 39.23 14.04 -46.94
C GLU A 45 37.99 13.46 -47.62
N VAL A 46 37.52 12.29 -47.18
CA VAL A 46 36.29 11.67 -47.69
C VAL A 46 35.07 12.54 -47.39
N SER A 47 34.93 13.07 -46.18
CA SER A 47 33.80 13.92 -45.84
C SER A 47 33.80 15.20 -46.68
N ASN A 48 34.97 15.80 -46.91
CA ASN A 48 35.10 17.01 -47.73
C ASN A 48 34.77 16.72 -49.19
N ALA A 49 35.20 15.57 -49.74
CA ALA A 49 34.84 15.16 -51.09
C ALA A 49 33.31 14.95 -51.26
N LEU A 50 32.61 14.60 -50.18
CA LEU A 50 31.15 14.47 -50.18
C LEU A 50 30.40 15.80 -50.06
N ILE A 51 31.06 16.88 -49.63
CA ILE A 51 30.43 18.22 -49.55
C ILE A 51 30.05 18.73 -50.95
N ASP A 52 30.86 18.41 -51.96
CA ASP A 52 30.65 18.85 -53.34
C ASP A 52 29.58 18.03 -54.10
N VAL A 53 28.96 17.05 -53.44
CA VAL A 53 27.85 16.29 -54.03
C VAL A 53 26.68 17.24 -54.26
N ALA A 54 26.23 17.33 -55.51
CA ALA A 54 25.16 18.22 -55.91
C ALA A 54 23.92 17.99 -55.03
N PRO A 55 23.35 19.05 -54.43
CA PRO A 55 22.14 18.91 -53.64
C PRO A 55 21.00 18.43 -54.55
N VAL A 56 20.37 17.33 -54.16
CA VAL A 56 19.17 16.83 -54.84
C VAL A 56 18.01 17.75 -54.47
N MET A 57 17.29 18.25 -55.48
CA MET A 57 16.10 19.06 -55.24
C MET A 57 15.09 18.27 -54.41
N GLU A 58 14.59 18.90 -53.36
CA GLU A 58 13.52 18.35 -52.54
C GLU A 58 12.26 18.15 -53.41
N PRO A 59 11.61 16.97 -53.35
CA PRO A 59 10.30 16.76 -53.96
C PRO A 59 9.29 17.76 -53.40
N ILE A 60 8.48 18.37 -54.28
CA ILE A 60 7.52 19.44 -53.95
C ILE A 60 6.58 19.07 -52.79
N ASP A 61 6.23 17.78 -52.68
CA ASP A 61 5.28 17.29 -51.69
C ASP A 61 5.92 16.79 -50.38
N LEU A 62 7.25 16.79 -50.25
CA LEU A 62 7.93 16.16 -49.10
C LEU A 62 7.55 16.85 -47.79
N THR A 63 7.67 18.18 -47.74
CA THR A 63 7.32 18.96 -46.55
C THR A 63 5.85 18.75 -46.15
N VAL A 64 4.93 18.74 -47.11
CA VAL A 64 3.49 18.52 -46.84
C VAL A 64 3.24 17.13 -46.26
N ASN A 65 3.83 16.09 -46.88
CA ASN A 65 3.67 14.71 -46.44
C ASN A 65 4.27 14.48 -45.05
N VAL A 66 5.43 15.06 -44.76
CA VAL A 66 6.07 14.97 -43.44
C VAL A 66 5.22 15.67 -42.38
N MET A 67 4.69 16.86 -42.65
CA MET A 67 3.84 17.58 -41.69
C MET A 67 2.53 16.85 -41.43
N GLN A 68 1.92 16.24 -42.45
CA GLN A 68 0.73 15.41 -42.27
C GLN A 68 1.00 14.20 -41.37
N LEU A 69 2.12 13.51 -41.58
CA LEU A 69 2.51 12.38 -40.74
C LEU A 69 2.80 12.79 -39.29
N VAL A 70 3.48 13.92 -39.09
CA VAL A 70 3.72 14.48 -37.75
C VAL A 70 2.40 14.84 -37.07
N ALA A 71 1.47 15.46 -37.78
CA ALA A 71 0.14 15.78 -37.23
C ALA A 71 -0.61 14.52 -36.77
N GLN A 72 -0.61 13.46 -37.59
CA GLN A 72 -1.25 12.18 -37.22
C GLN A 72 -0.61 11.53 -36.00
N ASP A 73 0.72 11.54 -35.89
CA ASP A 73 1.43 10.97 -34.73
C ASP A 73 1.11 11.75 -33.44
N VAL A 74 1.01 13.08 -33.52
CA VAL A 74 0.60 13.92 -32.37
C VAL A 74 -0.82 13.56 -31.93
N GLU A 75 -1.77 13.48 -32.86
CA GLU A 75 -3.16 13.12 -32.56
C GLU A 75 -3.27 11.73 -31.92
N LEU A 76 -2.56 10.73 -32.45
CA LEU A 76 -2.52 9.38 -31.88
C LEU A 76 -1.99 9.38 -30.45
N ARG A 77 -0.87 10.08 -30.19
CA ARG A 77 -0.29 10.17 -28.85
C ARG A 77 -1.25 10.82 -27.85
N GLU A 78 -1.98 11.85 -28.26
CA GLU A 78 -3.00 12.47 -27.43
C GLU A 78 -4.17 11.53 -27.12
N GLN A 79 -4.62 10.75 -28.10
CA GLN A 79 -5.67 9.75 -27.90
C GLN A 79 -5.21 8.66 -26.91
N TYR A 80 -4.01 8.12 -27.09
CA TYR A 80 -3.44 7.14 -26.15
C TYR A 80 -3.27 7.71 -24.75
N ALA A 81 -2.86 8.99 -24.62
CA ALA A 81 -2.75 9.66 -23.33
C ALA A 81 -4.13 9.81 -22.66
N ARG A 82 -5.16 10.21 -23.41
CA ARG A 82 -6.54 10.31 -22.93
C ARG A 82 -7.09 8.96 -22.48
N GLU A 83 -6.94 7.91 -23.28
CA GLU A 83 -7.37 6.56 -22.89
C GLU A 83 -6.71 6.09 -21.61
N LYS A 84 -5.41 6.33 -21.46
CA LYS A 84 -4.66 5.96 -20.26
C LYS A 84 -5.16 6.73 -19.03
N GLN A 85 -5.49 8.01 -19.19
CA GLN A 85 -6.11 8.81 -18.13
C GLN A 85 -7.49 8.26 -17.74
N ILE A 86 -8.34 7.94 -18.71
CA ILE A 86 -9.67 7.34 -18.48
C ILE A 86 -9.54 6.02 -17.73
N ARG A 87 -8.63 5.12 -18.16
CA ARG A 87 -8.38 3.83 -17.47
C ARG A 87 -7.94 4.05 -16.01
N LYS A 88 -7.09 5.05 -15.77
CA LYS A 88 -6.64 5.40 -14.42
C LYS A 88 -7.79 5.93 -13.56
N GLN A 89 -8.60 6.84 -14.11
CA GLN A 89 -9.76 7.43 -13.44
C GLN A 89 -10.84 6.38 -13.16
N GLN A 90 -11.11 5.47 -14.10
CA GLN A 90 -12.04 4.37 -13.92
C GLN A 90 -11.55 3.40 -12.84
N LYS A 91 -10.26 3.11 -12.77
CA LYS A 91 -9.69 2.27 -11.70
C LYS A 91 -9.83 2.94 -10.32
N THR A 92 -9.62 4.25 -10.22
CA THR A 92 -9.88 5.00 -8.97
C THR A 92 -11.37 5.06 -8.62
N HIS A 93 -12.26 5.26 -9.59
CA HIS A 93 -13.69 5.29 -9.35
C HIS A 93 -14.23 3.90 -8.96
N HIS A 94 -13.77 2.85 -9.63
CA HIS A 94 -14.14 1.47 -9.32
C HIS A 94 -13.63 1.05 -7.93
N SER A 95 -12.41 1.41 -7.55
CA SER A 95 -11.92 1.14 -6.19
C SER A 95 -12.70 1.91 -5.14
N MET A 96 -13.03 3.19 -5.36
CA MET A 96 -13.88 3.97 -4.46
C MET A 96 -15.29 3.37 -4.32
N LEU A 97 -15.92 2.96 -5.43
CA LEU A 97 -17.23 2.28 -5.40
C LEU A 97 -17.17 0.92 -4.71
N LEU A 98 -16.09 0.15 -4.88
CA LEU A 98 -15.90 -1.13 -4.18
C LEU A 98 -15.73 -0.91 -2.66
N PHE A 99 -14.94 0.08 -2.25
CA PHE A 99 -14.79 0.45 -0.83
C PHE A 99 -16.11 0.88 -0.21
N ALA A 100 -16.92 1.69 -0.92
CA ALA A 100 -18.25 2.08 -0.46
C ALA A 100 -19.15 0.85 -0.27
N ARG A 101 -19.20 -0.07 -1.25
CA ARG A 101 -20.03 -1.29 -1.17
C ARG A 101 -19.61 -2.22 -0.03
N GLN A 102 -18.31 -2.38 0.22
CA GLN A 102 -17.78 -3.23 1.28
C GLN A 102 -18.11 -2.71 2.68
N SER A 103 -18.24 -1.38 2.83
CA SER A 103 -18.60 -0.73 4.10
C SER A 103 -20.02 -1.06 4.57
N TYR A 104 -20.96 -1.31 3.65
CA TYR A 104 -22.35 -1.69 4.00
C TYR A 104 -22.52 -3.18 4.29
N THR A 105 -21.55 -4.02 3.91
CA THR A 105 -21.58 -5.46 4.22
C THR A 105 -20.96 -5.82 5.56
N LEU A 106 -20.27 -4.88 6.22
CA LEU A 106 -19.63 -5.09 7.53
C LEU A 106 -20.61 -5.10 8.72
N PHE A 107 -21.88 -4.73 8.50
CA PHE A 107 -22.94 -4.87 9.51
C PHE A 107 -23.73 -6.18 9.36
N ARG A 108 -23.06 -7.30 9.07
CA ARG A 108 -23.61 -8.62 9.40
C ARG A 108 -23.18 -8.97 10.83
N LEU A 109 -23.86 -8.37 11.80
CA LEU A 109 -23.84 -8.89 13.17
C LEU A 109 -24.30 -10.34 13.12
N SER A 110 -23.41 -11.29 13.38
CA SER A 110 -23.80 -12.68 13.38
C SER A 110 -24.69 -12.95 14.59
N LEU A 111 -25.71 -13.80 14.42
CA LEU A 111 -26.64 -14.17 15.51
C LEU A 111 -25.90 -14.71 16.74
N GLN A 112 -24.76 -15.37 16.52
CA GLN A 112 -23.88 -15.89 17.57
C GLN A 112 -23.16 -14.76 18.33
N GLU A 113 -22.70 -13.71 17.65
CA GLU A 113 -22.11 -12.53 18.30
C GLU A 113 -23.15 -11.77 19.11
N LEU A 114 -24.38 -11.63 18.61
CA LEU A 114 -25.47 -10.99 19.35
C LEU A 114 -25.82 -11.79 20.62
N LEU A 115 -25.90 -13.12 20.52
CA LEU A 115 -26.16 -14.00 21.66
C LEU A 115 -25.01 -13.94 22.68
N ALA A 116 -23.76 -13.93 22.23
CA ALA A 116 -22.59 -13.79 23.09
C ALA A 116 -22.58 -12.44 23.82
N VAL A 117 -22.87 -11.33 23.14
CA VAL A 117 -22.98 -10.00 23.76
C VAL A 117 -24.11 -9.97 24.78
N LEU A 118 -25.26 -10.58 24.47
CA LEU A 118 -26.42 -10.62 25.36
C LEU A 118 -26.15 -11.46 26.62
N LEU A 119 -25.42 -12.57 26.49
CA LEU A 119 -24.96 -13.37 27.63
C LEU A 119 -23.91 -12.64 28.47
N LEU A 120 -22.95 -11.96 27.83
CA LEU A 120 -21.94 -11.19 28.56
C LEU A 120 -22.56 -10.00 29.30
N ALA A 121 -23.54 -9.32 28.69
CA ALA A 121 -24.29 -8.24 29.31
C ALA A 121 -25.20 -8.74 30.47
N SER A 122 -25.80 -9.92 30.34
CA SER A 122 -26.59 -10.49 31.43
C SER A 122 -25.72 -10.91 32.63
N ILE A 123 -24.52 -11.45 32.37
CA ILE A 123 -23.56 -11.80 33.43
C ILE A 123 -23.04 -10.55 34.15
N THR A 124 -22.74 -9.46 33.43
CA THR A 124 -22.28 -8.21 34.08
C THR A 124 -23.37 -7.55 34.88
N THR A 125 -24.59 -7.45 34.35
CA THR A 125 -25.73 -6.90 35.08
C THR A 125 -26.05 -7.73 36.33
N LEU A 126 -26.01 -9.06 36.24
CA LEU A 126 -26.17 -9.95 37.40
C LEU A 126 -25.06 -9.74 38.44
N GLY A 127 -23.80 -9.61 37.99
CA GLY A 127 -22.66 -9.30 38.85
C GLY A 127 -22.83 -7.99 39.60
N ILE A 128 -23.26 -6.93 38.92
CA ILE A 128 -23.54 -5.62 39.53
C ILE A 128 -24.67 -5.74 40.56
N ILE A 129 -25.78 -6.39 40.22
CA ILE A 129 -26.91 -6.60 41.14
C ILE A 129 -26.46 -7.35 42.41
N LEU A 130 -25.58 -8.34 42.28
CA LEU A 130 -25.05 -9.11 43.42
C LEU A 130 -24.09 -8.31 44.31
N THR A 131 -23.50 -7.23 43.80
CA THR A 131 -22.65 -6.31 44.56
C THR A 131 -23.43 -5.20 45.28
N LEU A 132 -24.68 -4.94 44.89
CA LEU A 132 -25.52 -3.97 45.60
C LEU A 132 -26.20 -4.63 46.81
N PRO A 133 -25.91 -4.18 48.05
CA PRO A 133 -26.45 -4.78 49.27
C PRO A 133 -27.98 -4.63 49.39
N SER A 134 -28.57 -3.63 48.73
CA SER A 134 -30.01 -3.30 48.79
C SER A 134 -30.91 -4.17 47.90
N LEU A 135 -30.36 -4.84 46.88
CA LEU A 135 -31.11 -5.67 45.92
C LEU A 135 -31.02 -7.17 46.24
N ARG A 136 -30.06 -7.58 47.08
CA ARG A 136 -29.88 -8.97 47.50
C ARG A 136 -31.11 -9.56 48.21
N SER A 137 -31.87 -8.73 48.93
CA SER A 137 -33.03 -9.14 49.72
C SER A 137 -34.34 -9.26 48.93
N VAL A 138 -34.36 -8.84 47.65
CA VAL A 138 -35.58 -8.81 46.82
C VAL A 138 -35.59 -9.93 45.76
N LEU A 139 -34.48 -10.67 45.62
CA LEU A 139 -34.40 -11.76 44.65
C LEU A 139 -35.23 -12.97 45.13
N PRO A 140 -36.11 -13.54 44.29
CA PRO A 140 -37.06 -14.60 44.67
C PRO A 140 -36.39 -15.99 44.73
N PHE A 141 -35.22 -16.11 45.36
CA PHE A 141 -34.50 -17.39 45.48
C PHE A 141 -34.95 -18.24 46.68
N THR A 142 -36.12 -17.95 47.24
CA THR A 142 -36.69 -18.65 48.41
C THR A 142 -37.46 -19.93 48.04
N GLY A 143 -37.21 -20.50 46.85
CA GLY A 143 -37.63 -21.85 46.48
C GLY A 143 -36.48 -22.83 46.72
N GLY A 144 -36.77 -24.00 47.31
CA GLY A 144 -35.79 -25.03 47.70
C GLY A 144 -35.06 -25.74 46.55
N ASP A 145 -34.90 -25.08 45.41
CA ASP A 145 -34.30 -25.61 44.20
C ASP A 145 -32.77 -25.74 44.34
N PRO A 146 -32.16 -26.75 43.69
CA PRO A 146 -30.71 -26.99 43.75
C PRO A 146 -29.88 -25.78 43.28
N VAL A 147 -30.45 -24.94 42.40
CA VAL A 147 -29.82 -23.70 41.93
C VAL A 147 -29.69 -22.66 43.05
N SER A 148 -30.69 -22.54 43.92
CA SER A 148 -30.66 -21.60 45.06
C SER A 148 -29.56 -21.98 46.08
N ARG A 149 -29.33 -23.28 46.31
CA ARG A 149 -28.22 -23.76 47.15
C ARG A 149 -26.85 -23.49 46.54
N MET A 150 -26.70 -23.65 45.22
CA MET A 150 -25.43 -23.27 44.56
C MET A 150 -25.18 -21.77 44.64
N VAL A 151 -26.19 -20.94 44.39
CA VAL A 151 -26.04 -19.47 44.45
C VAL A 151 -25.70 -19.01 45.87
N SER A 152 -26.37 -19.53 46.89
CA SER A 152 -26.06 -19.20 48.29
C SER A 152 -24.67 -19.66 48.72
N TYR A 153 -24.23 -20.85 48.29
CA TYR A 153 -22.86 -21.33 48.52
C TYR A 153 -21.82 -20.41 47.85
N VAL A 154 -22.04 -20.06 46.59
CA VAL A 154 -21.16 -19.14 45.83
C VAL A 154 -21.13 -17.77 46.48
N VAL A 155 -22.29 -17.22 46.87
CA VAL A 155 -22.37 -15.93 47.57
C VAL A 155 -21.65 -15.95 48.92
N HIS A 156 -21.73 -17.05 49.67
CA HIS A 156 -21.06 -17.20 50.95
C HIS A 156 -19.53 -17.34 50.78
N VAL A 157 -19.08 -18.07 49.75
CA VAL A 157 -17.66 -18.19 49.40
C VAL A 157 -17.11 -16.87 48.86
N LEU A 158 -17.89 -16.11 48.08
CA LEU A 158 -17.48 -14.76 47.69
C LEU A 158 -17.43 -13.83 48.89
N ALA A 159 -18.40 -13.87 49.79
CA ALA A 159 -18.44 -13.00 50.98
C ALA A 159 -17.30 -13.29 51.97
N SER A 160 -16.74 -14.50 51.98
CA SER A 160 -15.58 -14.84 52.81
C SER A 160 -14.25 -14.37 52.21
N MET A 161 -14.22 -13.93 50.94
CA MET A 161 -13.04 -13.32 50.34
C MET A 161 -12.90 -11.85 50.74
N ASN A 162 -11.66 -11.39 50.89
CA ASN A 162 -11.36 -10.00 51.22
C ASN A 162 -11.99 -9.05 50.17
N SER A 163 -12.76 -8.06 50.65
CA SER A 163 -13.52 -7.14 49.79
C SER A 163 -12.64 -6.45 48.75
N GLY A 164 -11.39 -6.11 49.09
CA GLY A 164 -10.45 -5.50 48.14
C GLY A 164 -10.07 -6.43 46.97
N THR A 165 -9.92 -7.73 47.23
CA THR A 165 -9.60 -8.73 46.20
C THR A 165 -10.78 -8.95 45.26
N LEU A 166 -12.01 -8.95 45.79
CA LEU A 166 -13.22 -9.07 44.98
C LEU A 166 -13.41 -7.86 44.06
N THR A 167 -13.26 -6.65 44.59
CA THR A 167 -13.40 -5.43 43.77
C THR A 167 -12.39 -5.41 42.63
N LEU A 168 -11.14 -5.79 42.90
CA LEU A 168 -10.11 -5.89 41.87
C LEU A 168 -10.43 -6.98 40.84
N ALA A 169 -10.86 -8.16 41.29
CA ALA A 169 -11.25 -9.25 40.39
C ALA A 169 -12.43 -8.87 39.49
N PHE A 170 -13.48 -8.25 40.04
CA PHE A 170 -14.62 -7.76 39.28
C PHE A 170 -14.24 -6.64 38.32
N TRP A 171 -13.29 -5.77 38.68
CA TRP A 171 -12.81 -4.70 37.81
C TRP A 171 -12.00 -5.24 36.62
N ILE A 172 -11.11 -6.20 36.86
CA ILE A 172 -10.38 -6.91 35.79
C ILE A 172 -11.36 -7.65 34.87
N LEU A 173 -12.34 -8.35 35.44
CA LEU A 173 -13.33 -9.08 34.66
C LEU A 173 -14.20 -8.13 33.83
N GLY A 174 -14.63 -7.01 34.41
CA GLY A 174 -15.44 -6.00 33.72
C GLY A 174 -14.68 -5.31 32.58
N THR A 175 -13.41 -4.98 32.77
CA THR A 175 -12.56 -4.40 31.72
C THR A 175 -12.30 -5.40 30.59
N LEU A 176 -11.98 -6.65 30.93
CA LEU A 176 -11.81 -7.72 29.95
C LEU A 176 -13.10 -7.92 29.12
N LEU A 177 -14.24 -7.99 29.79
CA LEU A 177 -15.53 -8.21 29.17
C LEU A 177 -15.97 -7.02 28.30
N GLY A 178 -15.71 -5.79 28.74
CA GLY A 178 -15.91 -4.59 27.93
C GLY A 178 -15.09 -4.64 26.63
N VAL A 179 -13.81 -5.00 26.72
CA VAL A 179 -12.95 -5.21 25.55
C VAL A 179 -13.52 -6.30 24.64
N CYS A 180 -13.95 -7.44 25.18
CA CYS A 180 -14.58 -8.51 24.40
C CYS A 180 -15.86 -8.05 23.67
N ILE A 181 -16.72 -7.26 24.32
CA ILE A 181 -17.93 -6.71 23.68
C ILE A 181 -17.55 -5.76 22.54
N THR A 182 -16.58 -4.85 22.76
CA THR A 182 -16.14 -3.92 21.71
C THR A 182 -15.53 -4.65 20.51
N LEU A 183 -14.76 -5.71 20.75
CA LEU A 183 -14.18 -6.55 19.69
C LEU A 183 -15.24 -7.37 18.94
N ALA A 184 -16.25 -7.88 19.63
CA ALA A 184 -17.37 -8.59 19.01
C ALA A 184 -18.21 -7.65 18.14
N LEU A 185 -18.43 -6.41 18.59
CA LEU A 185 -19.19 -5.40 17.85
C LEU A 185 -18.44 -4.88 16.61
N ALA A 186 -17.10 -4.84 16.65
CA ALA A 186 -16.26 -4.37 15.55
C ALA A 186 -16.23 -5.32 14.33
N GLY A 187 -16.76 -6.53 14.47
CA GLY A 187 -16.86 -7.51 13.38
C GLY A 187 -15.58 -8.32 13.16
N ASN A 188 -15.72 -9.44 12.44
CA ASN A 188 -14.70 -10.48 12.31
C ASN A 188 -13.37 -9.99 11.68
N GLU A 189 -13.45 -9.06 10.70
CA GLU A 189 -12.29 -8.46 10.03
C GLU A 189 -11.41 -7.66 11.00
N MET A 190 -12.05 -6.90 11.90
CA MET A 190 -11.36 -6.07 12.88
C MET A 190 -10.78 -6.91 14.02
N ARG A 191 -11.44 -8.01 14.39
CA ARG A 191 -10.92 -9.00 15.33
C ARG A 191 -9.63 -9.66 14.82
N GLN A 192 -9.59 -10.07 13.56
CA GLN A 192 -8.40 -10.69 12.96
C GLN A 192 -7.25 -9.70 12.85
N SER A 193 -7.53 -8.45 12.45
CA SER A 193 -6.53 -7.39 12.38
C SER A 193 -5.96 -7.02 13.76
N TRP A 194 -6.81 -6.93 14.78
CA TRP A 194 -6.38 -6.68 16.15
C TRP A 194 -5.59 -7.85 16.73
N PHE A 195 -6.05 -9.10 16.51
CA PHE A 195 -5.35 -10.28 17.01
C PHE A 195 -3.95 -10.39 16.40
N LYS A 196 -3.83 -10.16 15.09
CA LYS A 196 -2.54 -10.11 14.40
C LYS A 196 -1.63 -9.03 14.98
N ALA A 197 -2.14 -7.80 15.15
CA ALA A 197 -1.36 -6.70 15.73
C ALA A 197 -0.96 -6.95 17.19
N MET A 198 -1.76 -7.70 17.95
CA MET A 198 -1.47 -8.07 19.33
C MET A 198 -0.43 -9.19 19.40
N THR A 199 -0.55 -10.23 18.57
CA THR A 199 0.45 -11.30 18.47
C THR A 199 1.80 -10.79 17.99
N ASP A 200 1.82 -9.83 17.06
CA ASP A 200 3.05 -9.21 16.56
C ASP A 200 3.77 -8.37 17.62
N ARG A 201 3.06 -7.93 18.67
CA ARG A 201 3.61 -7.11 19.77
C ARG A 201 3.97 -7.90 21.02
N LEU A 202 3.58 -9.16 21.11
CA LEU A 202 3.98 -10.02 22.22
C LEU A 202 5.40 -10.53 21.92
N PRO A 203 6.39 -10.26 22.81
CA PRO A 203 7.73 -10.81 22.63
C PRO A 203 7.64 -12.32 22.73
N VAL A 204 7.93 -12.99 21.61
CA VAL A 204 8.08 -14.44 21.55
C VAL A 204 9.32 -14.78 22.37
N TRP A 205 9.13 -15.37 23.56
CA TRP A 205 10.18 -16.03 24.33
C TRP A 205 10.34 -17.47 23.86
#